data_AF-A0A9E5JZL8-F1
#
_entry.id   AF-A0A9E5JZL8-F1
#
_cell.length_a   1.000
_cell.length_b   1.000
_cell.length_c   1.000
_cell.angle_alpha   90.00
_cell.angle_beta   90.00
_cell.angle_gamma   90.00
#
_symmetry.space_group_name_H-M   'P 1'
#
loop_
_entity.id
_entity.type
_entity.pdbx_description
1 polymer ?
#
loop_
_entity_poly.entity_id
_entity_poly.type
_entity_poly.pdbx_seq_one_letter_code
_entity_poly.pdbx_strand_id
1 'polypeptide(L)' 'MSNDAVLRELLTSDETAAELGVCKATVLSVLKNHPGFGFRFANAFRIPRSHVERVKQGESPADIARQVRAGGAPRAA' A
#
# COMPACT_ATOMS: atom_id res chain seq x y z
N MET A 1 -5.84 17.91 9.63
CA MET A 1 -6.45 16.59 9.33
C MET A 1 -6.51 15.81 10.65
N SER A 2 -7.69 15.32 11.06
CA SER A 2 -7.82 14.52 12.30
C SER A 2 -7.13 13.17 12.16
N ASN A 3 -6.50 12.68 13.24
CA ASN A 3 -5.74 11.42 13.27
C ASN A 3 -6.59 10.20 12.82
N ASP A 4 -7.91 10.26 13.05
CA ASP A 4 -8.89 9.26 12.59
C ASP A 4 -8.98 9.13 11.06
N ALA A 5 -8.82 10.22 10.31
CA ALA A 5 -8.88 10.18 8.85
C ALA A 5 -7.69 9.43 8.27
N VAL A 6 -6.49 9.67 8.81
CA VAL A 6 -5.26 8.99 8.41
C VAL A 6 -5.33 7.49 8.69
N LEU A 7 -5.89 7.09 9.84
CA LEU A 7 -6.04 5.68 10.19
C LEU A 7 -7.06 4.94 9.31
N ARG A 8 -8.12 5.61 8.84
CA ARG A 8 -9.09 5.05 7.87
C ARG A 8 -8.49 4.84 6.47
N GLU A 9 -7.42 5.54 6.15
CA GLU A 9 -6.71 5.41 4.88
C GLU A 9 -5.66 4.29 4.89
N LEU A 10 -5.49 3.57 6.01
CA LEU A 10 -4.47 2.53 6.16
C LEU A 10 -5.09 1.14 6.29
N LEU A 11 -4.87 0.32 5.27
CA LEU A 11 -5.31 -1.06 5.22
C LEU A 11 -4.29 -2.00 5.86
N THR A 12 -4.77 -3.03 6.53
CA THR A 12 -3.97 -4.21 6.90
C THR A 12 -3.63 -5.05 5.67
N SER A 13 -2.68 -5.98 5.81
CA SER A 13 -2.40 -6.98 4.77
C SER A 13 -3.62 -7.84 4.43
N ASP A 14 -4.48 -8.14 5.43
CA ASP A 14 -5.69 -8.95 5.24
C ASP A 14 -6.76 -8.19 4.45
N GLU A 15 -7.01 -6.92 4.80
CA GLU A 15 -7.94 -6.06 4.05
C GLU A 15 -7.45 -5.82 2.62
N THR A 16 -6.15 -5.57 2.44
CA THR A 16 -5.57 -5.38 1.10
C THR A 16 -5.70 -6.63 0.24
N ALA A 17 -5.49 -7.80 0.83
CA ALA A 17 -5.65 -9.08 0.16
C ALA A 17 -7.10 -9.28 -0.30
N ALA A 18 -8.07 -8.99 0.55
CA ALA A 18 -9.49 -9.04 0.21
C ALA A 18 -9.85 -8.05 -0.91
N GLU A 19 -9.36 -6.82 -0.85
CA GLU A 19 -9.66 -5.79 -1.85
C GLU A 19 -9.06 -6.06 -3.24
N LEU A 20 -7.90 -6.71 -3.29
CA LEU A 20 -7.24 -7.08 -4.54
C LEU A 20 -7.61 -8.49 -5.03
N GLY A 21 -8.38 -9.26 -4.25
CA GLY A 21 -8.73 -10.63 -4.60
C GLY A 21 -7.53 -11.58 -4.64
N VAL A 22 -6.53 -11.37 -3.78
CA VAL A 22 -5.29 -12.16 -3.72
C VAL A 22 -5.06 -12.77 -2.34
N CYS A 23 -4.16 -13.74 -2.24
CA CYS A 23 -3.76 -14.30 -0.95
C CYS A 23 -2.94 -13.29 -0.14
N LYS A 24 -3.11 -13.29 1.19
CA LYS A 24 -2.27 -12.52 2.13
C LYS A 24 -0.76 -12.71 1.90
N ALA A 25 -0.35 -13.94 1.59
CA ALA A 25 1.05 -14.26 1.29
C ALA A 25 1.60 -13.45 0.11
N THR A 26 0.78 -13.20 -0.91
CA THR A 26 1.14 -12.34 -2.05
C THR A 26 1.40 -10.91 -1.59
N VAL A 27 0.52 -10.36 -0.76
CA VAL A 27 0.69 -9.00 -0.19
C VAL A 27 1.95 -8.91 0.67
N LEU A 28 2.22 -9.92 1.52
CA LEU A 28 3.44 -9.96 2.33
C LEU A 28 4.72 -10.08 1.47
N SER A 29 4.66 -10.84 0.37
CA SER A 29 5.77 -10.93 -0.59
C SER A 29 6.04 -9.57 -1.23
N VAL A 30 5.00 -8.85 -1.66
CA VAL A 30 5.11 -7.48 -2.19
C VAL A 30 5.76 -6.54 -1.17
N LEU A 31 5.30 -6.57 0.08
CA LEU A 31 5.85 -5.74 1.16
C LEU A 31 7.33 -6.04 1.45
N LYS A 32 7.73 -7.32 1.33
CA LYS A 32 9.12 -7.76 1.52
C LYS A 32 10.02 -7.31 0.36
N ASN A 33 9.54 -7.43 -0.88
CA ASN A 33 10.34 -7.16 -2.08
C ASN A 33 10.33 -5.68 -2.49
N HIS A 34 9.31 -4.91 -2.09
CA HIS A 34 9.14 -3.51 -2.44
C HIS A 34 9.00 -2.62 -1.18
N PRO A 35 10.10 -2.40 -0.43
CA PRO A 35 10.08 -1.49 0.71
C PRO A 35 9.70 -0.08 0.22
N GLY A 36 8.62 0.49 0.77
CA GLY A 36 8.00 1.73 0.28
C GLY A 36 6.56 1.56 -0.21
N PHE A 37 6.14 0.33 -0.54
CA PHE A 37 4.73 0.04 -0.85
C PHE A 37 3.83 0.07 0.40
N GLY A 38 4.39 -0.22 1.57
CA GLY A 38 3.71 -0.10 2.85
C GLY A 38 4.74 0.04 3.97
N PHE A 39 4.26 0.11 5.21
CA PHE A 39 5.09 0.28 6.39
C PHE A 39 4.61 -0.60 7.55
N ARG A 40 5.44 -0.76 8.57
CA ARG A 40 5.11 -1.55 9.76
C ARG A 40 4.73 -0.62 10.91
N PHE A 41 3.58 -0.85 11.52
CA PHE A 41 3.08 -0.10 12.67
C PHE A 41 2.52 -1.07 13.72
N ALA A 42 2.99 -0.96 14.97
CA ALA A 42 2.55 -1.79 16.09
C ALA A 42 2.41 -3.29 15.75
N ASN A 43 3.46 -3.88 15.19
CA ASN A 43 3.55 -5.29 14.75
C ASN A 43 2.70 -5.71 13.54
N ALA A 44 1.94 -4.82 12.92
CA ALA A 44 1.20 -5.10 11.69
C ALA A 44 1.77 -4.32 10.50
N PHE A 45 1.63 -4.89 9.30
CA PHE A 45 1.85 -4.13 8.06
C PHE A 45 0.63 -3.28 7.75
N ARG A 46 0.88 -2.04 7.34
CA ARG A 46 -0.10 -1.06 6.92
C ARG A 46 0.23 -0.59 5.51
N ILE A 47 -0.80 -0.53 4.67
CA ILE A 47 -0.72 -0.17 3.27
C ILE A 47 -1.67 1.00 3.05
N PRO A 48 -1.21 2.13 2.50
CA PRO A 48 -2.11 3.21 2.12
C PRO A 48 -3.16 2.73 1.13
N ARG A 49 -4.42 3.06 1.37
CA ARG A 49 -5.54 2.76 0.46
C ARG A 49 -5.29 3.31 -0.94
N SER A 50 -4.65 4.48 -1.04
CA SER A 50 -4.24 5.07 -2.33
C SER A 50 -3.30 4.17 -3.13
N HIS A 51 -2.43 3.38 -2.49
CA HIS A 51 -1.58 2.41 -3.19
C HIS A 51 -2.40 1.26 -3.75
N VAL A 52 -3.40 0.78 -2.99
CA VAL A 52 -4.32 -0.28 -3.44
C VAL A 52 -5.15 0.19 -4.62
N GLU A 53 -5.69 1.40 -4.59
CA GLU A 53 -6.43 1.97 -5.72
C GLU A 53 -5.57 2.10 -6.98
N ARG A 54 -4.30 2.51 -6.84
CA ARG A 54 -3.35 2.55 -7.97
C ARG A 54 -3.07 1.17 -8.56
N VAL A 55 -2.95 0.14 -7.72
CA VAL A 55 -2.83 -1.25 -8.19
C VAL A 55 -4.09 -1.69 -8.94
N LYS A 56 -5.29 -1.33 -8.47
CA LYS A 56 -6.55 -1.59 -9.19
C LYS A 56 -6.61 -0.87 -10.54
N GLN A 57 -5.97 0.29 -10.66
CA GLN A 57 -5.80 1.04 -11.92
C GLN A 57 -4.72 0.43 -12.84
N GLY A 58 -4.05 -0.64 -12.43
CA GLY A 58 -3.05 -1.35 -13.22
C GLY A 58 -1.60 -0.93 -12.96
N GLU A 59 -1.35 -0.06 -11.98
CA GLU A 59 0.01 0.32 -11.62
C GLU A 59 0.70 -0.79 -10.82
N SER A 60 1.98 -1.06 -11.13
CA SER A 60 2.70 -2.11 -10.42
C SER A 60 3.09 -1.68 -8.99
N PRO A 61 3.06 -2.58 -7.99
CA PRO A 61 3.56 -2.26 -6.65
C PRO A 61 5.01 -1.77 -6.63
N ALA A 62 5.83 -2.23 -7.58
CA ALA A 62 7.22 -1.81 -7.73
C ALA A 62 7.33 -0.34 -8.15
N ASP A 63 6.48 0.11 -9.09
CA ASP A 63 6.44 1.51 -9.54
C ASP A 63 5.97 2.45 -8.43
N ILE A 64 4.93 2.05 -7.71
CA ILE A 64 4.42 2.78 -6.55
C ILE A 64 5.53 2.95 -5.51
N ALA A 65 6.20 1.85 -5.12
CA ALA A 65 7.29 1.90 -4.15
C ALA A 65 8.47 2.76 -4.62
N ARG A 66 8.81 2.72 -5.91
CA ARG A 66 9.85 3.55 -6.52
C ARG A 66 9.49 5.04 -6.44
N GLN A 67 8.24 5.40 -6.73
CA GLN A 67 7.78 6.79 -6.64
C GLN A 67 7.82 7.31 -5.21
N VAL A 68 7.36 6.51 -4.24
CA VAL A 68 7.43 6.86 -2.81
C VAL A 68 8.88 7.11 -2.38
N ARG A 69 9.82 6.25 -2.79
CA ARG A 69 11.25 6.43 -2.49
C ARG A 69 11.85 7.67 -3.14
N ALA A 70 11.38 8.05 -4.33
CA ALA A 70 11.82 9.25 -5.02
C ALA A 70 11.25 10.55 -4.43
N GLY A 71 10.47 10.48 -3.34
CA GLY A 71 9.75 11.63 -2.77
C GLY A 71 8.53 12.04 -3.60
N GLY A 72 8.13 11.22 -4.56
CA GLY A 72 7.01 11.47 -5.46
C GLY A 72 5.68 11.23 -4.76
N ALA A 73 4.98 12.32 -4.44
CA ALA A 73 3.53 12.31 -4.34
C ALA A 73 2.91 11.64 -5.59
N PRO A 74 1.73 11.00 -5.50
CA PRO A 74 1.12 10.34 -6.64
C PRO A 74 1.09 11.28 -7.84
N ARG A 75 1.60 10.80 -8.97
CA ARG A 75 1.58 11.54 -10.23
C ARG A 75 0.11 11.72 -10.60
N ALA A 76 -0.42 12.91 -10.35
CA ALA A 76 -1.73 13.32 -10.84
C ALA A 76 -1.67 13.22 -12.36
N ALA A 77 -2.38 12.22 -12.90
CA ALA A 77 -2.71 12.14 -14.31
C ALA A 77 -4.06 12.83 -14.51
#